data_AF-A0A800BR73-F1
#
_entry.id   AF-A0A800BR73-F1
#
_cell.length_a   1.000
_cell.length_b   1.000
_cell.length_c   1.000
_cell.angle_alpha   90.00
_cell.angle_beta   90.00
_cell.angle_gamma   90.00
#
_symmetry.space_group_name_H-M   'P 1'
#
loop_
_entity.id
_entity.type
_entity.pdbx_description
1 polymer ?
#
loop_
_entity_poly.entity_id
_entity_poly.type
_entity_poly.pdbx_seq_one_letter_code
_entity_poly.pdbx_strand_id
1 'polypeptide(L)' 'MKLRAIIKKTDDWWIGWLVDIPEFNVQERTREELLESLRIGAEDILSAEVEPLPGTQIEMIDVPLPS' A
#
# COMPACT_ATOMS: atom_id res chain seq x y z
N MET A 1 -2.60 10.85 -6.33
CA MET A 1 -1.26 10.21 -6.27
C MET A 1 -1.27 8.96 -7.13
N LYS A 2 -0.13 8.50 -7.65
CA LYS A 2 0.00 7.20 -8.33
C LYS A 2 1.00 6.36 -7.55
N LEU A 3 0.61 5.14 -7.21
CA LEU A 3 1.49 4.16 -6.57
C LEU A 3 1.83 3.07 -7.59
N ARG A 4 3.03 2.53 -7.49
CA ARG A 4 3.52 1.44 -8.32
C ARG A 4 3.11 0.13 -7.66
N ALA A 5 2.43 -0.73 -8.40
CA ALA A 5 2.09 -2.08 -7.96
C ALA A 5 2.86 -3.10 -8.79
N ILE A 6 3.36 -4.15 -8.14
CA ILE A 6 3.77 -5.37 -8.84
C ILE A 6 2.61 -6.35 -8.74
N ILE A 7 2.27 -6.98 -9.85
CA ILE A 7 1.13 -7.89 -9.96
C ILE A 7 1.58 -9.18 -10.63
N LYS A 8 1.18 -10.32 -10.06
CA LYS A 8 1.46 -11.66 -10.57
C LYS A 8 0.19 -12.49 -10.56
N LYS A 9 -0.11 -13.16 -11.67
CA LYS A 9 -1.12 -14.23 -11.71
C LYS A 9 -0.45 -15.57 -11.40
N THR A 10 -1.00 -16.32 -10.45
CA THR A 10 -0.56 -17.68 -10.09
C THR A 10 -1.80 -18.56 -9.99
N ASP A 11 -1.91 -19.58 -10.85
CA ASP A 11 -3.10 -20.42 -10.99
C ASP A 11 -4.38 -19.57 -11.13
N ASP A 12 -5.35 -19.77 -10.25
CA ASP A 12 -6.64 -19.06 -10.18
C ASP A 12 -6.60 -17.83 -9.25
N TRP A 13 -5.41 -17.31 -8.96
CA TRP A 13 -5.21 -16.16 -8.08
C TRP A 13 -4.41 -15.05 -8.75
N TRP A 14 -4.76 -13.82 -8.39
CA TRP A 14 -3.98 -12.62 -8.61
C TRP A 14 -3.37 -12.20 -7.29
N ILE A 15 -2.05 -11.95 -7.28
CA ILE A 15 -1.29 -11.53 -6.11
C ILE A 15 -0.65 -10.19 -6.46
N GLY A 16 -0.72 -9.21 -5.57
CA GLY A 16 -0.15 -7.90 -5.82
C GLY A 16 0.28 -7.17 -4.55
N TRP A 17 1.22 -6.25 -4.71
CA TRP A 17 1.76 -5.43 -3.63
C TRP A 17 2.24 -4.08 -4.12
N LEU A 18 2.24 -3.09 -3.24
CA LEU A 18 2.65 -1.73 -3.54
C LEU A 18 4.15 -1.57 -3.29
N VAL A 19 4.90 -1.09 -4.29
CA VAL A 19 6.33 -0.82 -4.15
C VAL A 19 6.57 0.37 -3.21
N ASP A 20 5.67 1.34 -3.25
CA ASP A 20 5.76 2.56 -2.45
C ASP A 20 5.23 2.36 -1.01
N ILE A 21 4.56 1.23 -0.75
CA ILE A 21 4.08 0.80 0.58
C ILE A 21 4.47 -0.68 0.74
N PRO A 22 5.73 -0.99 1.08
CA PRO A 22 6.31 -2.33 0.93
C PRO A 22 5.61 -3.42 1.75
N GLU A 23 4.94 -3.05 2.84
CA GLU A 23 4.27 -3.98 3.73
C GLU A 23 2.87 -4.39 3.25
N PHE A 24 2.32 -3.68 2.25
CA PHE A 24 0.95 -3.90 1.80
C PHE A 24 0.86 -4.86 0.62
N ASN A 25 0.34 -6.06 0.90
CA ASN A 25 0.18 -7.16 -0.04
C ASN A 25 -1.26 -7.68 0.00
N VAL A 26 -1.84 -8.00 -1.16
CA VAL A 26 -3.19 -8.57 -1.27
C VAL A 26 -3.24 -9.67 -2.33
N GLN A 27 -4.23 -10.55 -2.23
CA GLN A 27 -4.52 -11.56 -3.24
C GLN A 27 -6.02 -11.67 -3.50
N GLU A 28 -6.42 -11.83 -4.75
CA GLU A 28 -7.82 -11.88 -5.16
C GLU A 28 -8.04 -12.87 -6.31
N ARG A 29 -9.30 -13.21 -6.59
CA ARG A 29 -9.65 -14.15 -7.66
C ARG A 29 -9.65 -13.51 -9.04
N THR A 30 -9.95 -12.22 -9.13
CA THR A 30 -9.89 -11.45 -10.37
C THR A 30 -8.85 -10.34 -10.30
N ARG A 31 -8.45 -9.84 -11.47
CA ARG A 31 -7.49 -8.74 -11.55
C ARG A 31 -8.13 -7.44 -11.08
N GLU A 32 -9.41 -7.27 -11.37
CA GLU A 32 -10.21 -6.10 -11.04
C GLU A 32 -10.37 -5.98 -9.52
N GLU A 33 -10.72 -7.08 -8.84
CA GLU A 33 -10.76 -7.13 -7.38
C GLU A 33 -9.38 -6.84 -6.79
N LEU A 34 -8.30 -7.43 -7.34
CA LEU A 34 -6.95 -7.16 -6.85
C LEU A 34 -6.63 -5.67 -6.88
N LEU A 35 -6.92 -5.00 -8.00
CA LEU A 35 -6.66 -3.58 -8.15
C LEU A 35 -7.51 -2.73 -7.20
N GLU A 36 -8.75 -3.13 -6.95
CA GLU A 36 -9.63 -2.44 -6.01
C GLU A 36 -9.18 -2.62 -4.56
N SER A 37 -8.82 -3.84 -4.15
CA SER A 37 -8.25 -4.12 -2.83
C SER A 37 -6.93 -3.37 -2.61
N LEU A 38 -6.08 -3.30 -3.65
CA LEU A 38 -4.85 -2.50 -3.61
C LEU A 38 -5.15 -1.01 -3.39
N ARG A 39 -6.17 -0.47 -4.07
CA ARG A 39 -6.57 0.93 -3.98
C ARG A 39 -7.15 1.27 -2.61
N ILE A 40 -8.15 0.52 -2.15
CA ILE A 40 -8.84 0.76 -0.89
C ILE A 40 -7.85 0.67 0.28
N GLY A 41 -7.04 -0.39 0.35
CA GLY A 41 -6.10 -0.51 1.46
C GLY A 41 -4.97 0.53 1.42
N ALA A 42 -4.57 1.01 0.25
CA ALA A 42 -3.66 2.16 0.17
C ALA A 42 -4.32 3.43 0.72
N GLU A 43 -5.59 3.68 0.39
CA GLU A 43 -6.34 4.83 0.91
C GLU A 43 -6.48 4.77 2.43
N ASP A 44 -6.76 3.60 2.99
CA ASP A 44 -6.82 3.40 4.44
C ASP A 44 -5.47 3.69 5.11
N ILE A 45 -4.36 3.15 4.60
CA ILE A 45 -3.01 3.37 5.16
C ILE A 45 -2.63 4.85 5.09
N LEU A 46 -2.89 5.51 3.96
CA LEU A 46 -2.49 6.90 3.73
C LEU A 46 -3.36 7.93 4.47
N SER A 47 -4.57 7.53 4.87
CA SER A 47 -5.49 8.38 5.65
C SER A 47 -5.51 8.05 7.14
N ALA A 48 -4.79 7.01 7.58
CA ALA A 48 -4.76 6.59 8.96
C ALA A 48 -4.23 7.70 9.89
N GLU A 49 -5.07 8.12 10.82
CA GLU A 49 -4.66 8.97 11.94
C GLU A 49 -3.98 8.09 13.00
N VAL A 50 -2.78 8.48 13.43
CA VAL A 50 -2.01 7.77 14.45
C VAL A 50 -1.86 8.67 15.67
N GLU A 51 -2.35 8.20 16.82
CA GLU A 51 -2.08 8.85 18.10
C GLU A 51 -0.70 8.39 18.63
N PRO A 52 0.22 9.32 18.93
CA PRO A 52 1.48 8.97 19.55
C PRO A 52 1.26 8.46 20.97
N LEU A 53 1.99 7.43 21.37
CA LEU A 53 2.03 6.96 22.75
C LEU A 53 2.64 8.04 23.67
N PRO A 54 2.31 8.06 24.97
CA PRO A 54 2.91 9.00 25.92
C PRO A 54 4.46 8.95 25.88
N GLY A 55 5.09 10.11 25.67
CA GLY A 55 6.54 10.22 25.53
C GLY A 55 7.08 9.94 24.12
N THR A 56 6.21 9.76 23.12
CA THR A 56 6.60 9.67 21.70
C THR A 56 6.15 10.90 20.92
N GLN A 57 6.82 11.17 19.80
CA GLN A 57 6.46 12.25 18.87
C GLN A 57 6.43 11.72 17.43
N ILE A 58 5.51 12.26 16.63
CA ILE A 58 5.47 12.01 15.19
C ILE A 58 6.30 13.11 14.52
N GLU A 59 7.26 12.71 13.70
CA GLU A 59 8.13 13.63 12.95
C GLU A 59 7.92 13.41 11.46
N MET A 60 7.82 14.51 10.70
CA MET A 60 7.76 14.47 9.25
C MET A 60 9.17 14.45 8.68
N ILE A 61 9.50 13.44 7.88
CA ILE A 61 10.80 13.31 7.23
C ILE A 61 10.65 13.50 5.73
N ASP A 62 11.32 14.53 5.21
CA ASP A 62 11.41 14.78 3.77
C ASP A 62 12.38 13.77 3.12
N VAL A 63 11.87 12.96 2.21
CA VAL A 63 12.68 12.03 1.41
C VAL A 63 12.78 12.56 -0.01
N PRO A 64 13.99 12.85 -0.52
CA PRO A 64 14.17 13.27 -1.90
C PRO A 64 13.82 12.11 -2.85
N LEU A 65 13.00 12.39 -3.87
CA LEU A 65 12.67 11.39 -4.87
C LEU A 65 13.91 11.05 -5.71
N PRO A 66 14.21 9.76 -5.97
CA PRO A 66 15.26 9.39 -6.90
C PRO A 66 14.92 9.94 -8.29
N SER A 67 15.91 10.63 -8.87
CA SER A 67 15.87 11.21 -10.23
C SER A 67 15.78 10.16 -11.32
#